data_AF-A0A7Z0QAQ9-F1
#
_entry.id   AF-A0A7Z0QAQ9-F1
#
_cell.length_a   1.000
_cell.length_b   1.000
_cell.length_c   1.000
_cell.angle_alpha   90.00
_cell.angle_beta   90.00
_cell.angle_gamma   90.00
#
_symmetry.space_group_name_H-M   'P 1'
#
loop_
_entity.id
_entity.type
_entity.pdbx_description
1 polymer ?
#
loop_
_entity_poly.entity_id
_entity_poly.type
_entity_poly.pdbx_seq_one_letter_code
_entity_poly.pdbx_strand_id
1 'polypeptide(L)'
;MSEVLYLKSAQVRARYGGASDMWIVRRMRDDGFPEPVYFGAQRFWRERDLVTWEKQQIKSPKERPARDMRRVRAAKKVVRA
;
A
#
# COMPACT_ATOMS: atom_id res chain seq x y z
N MET A 1 20.49 -22.79 -7.10
CA MET A 1 19.06 -22.80 -6.71
C MET A 1 18.77 -21.49 -6.01
N SER A 2 17.81 -20.68 -6.48
CA SER A 2 17.44 -19.45 -5.77
C SER A 2 16.61 -19.81 -4.54
N GLU A 3 17.06 -19.39 -3.36
CA GLU A 3 16.32 -19.59 -2.11
C GLU A 3 14.98 -18.86 -2.14
N VAL A 4 13.93 -19.52 -1.62
CA VAL A 4 12.60 -18.91 -1.52
C VAL A 4 12.47 -18.29 -0.13
N LEU A 5 12.67 -16.98 -0.04
CA LEU A 5 12.54 -16.23 1.22
C LEU A 5 11.10 -15.76 1.44
N TYR A 6 10.58 -16.04 2.64
CA TYR A 6 9.28 -15.55 3.12
C TYR A 6 9.46 -14.57 4.26
N LEU A 7 8.79 -13.43 4.18
CA LEU A 7 8.82 -12.36 5.17
C LEU A 7 7.51 -12.32 5.95
N LYS A 8 7.60 -12.26 7.28
CA LYS A 8 6.46 -12.01 8.17
C LYS A 8 5.98 -10.56 8.04
N SER A 9 4.74 -10.27 8.44
CA SER A 9 4.19 -8.90 8.44
C SER A 9 5.14 -7.87 9.08
N ALA A 10 5.80 -8.21 10.18
CA ALA A 10 6.74 -7.30 10.85
C ALA A 10 7.95 -6.94 9.97
N GLN A 11 8.50 -7.91 9.23
CA GLN A 11 9.64 -7.69 8.34
C GLN A 11 9.23 -6.88 7.10
N VAL A 12 8.04 -7.15 6.55
CA VAL A 12 7.47 -6.34 5.46
C VAL A 12 7.30 -4.89 5.90
N ARG A 13 6.75 -4.66 7.09
CA ARG A 13 6.59 -3.31 7.66
C ARG A 13 7.94 -2.61 7.85
N ALA A 14 8.94 -3.30 8.39
CA ALA A 14 10.28 -2.76 8.55
C ALA A 14 10.92 -2.38 7.20
N ARG A 15 10.77 -3.22 6.17
CA ARG A 15 11.27 -2.98 4.81
C ARG A 15 10.75 -1.67 4.21
N TYR A 16 9.47 -1.35 4.44
CA TYR A 16 8.83 -0.13 3.94
C TYR A 16 8.88 1.04 4.95
N GLY A 17 9.97 1.16 5.71
CA GLY A 17 10.21 2.29 6.60
C GLY A 17 9.39 2.27 7.90
N GLY A 18 9.11 1.08 8.44
CA GLY A 18 8.32 0.93 9.66
C GLY A 18 6.81 1.15 9.46
N ALA A 19 6.30 0.80 8.28
CA ALA A 19 4.90 0.98 7.92
C ALA A 19 3.93 0.29 8.91
N SER A 20 2.70 0.81 9.00
CA SER A 20 1.65 0.19 9.82
C SER A 20 1.00 -1.00 9.10
N ASP A 21 0.29 -1.84 9.84
CA ASP A 21 -0.43 -2.95 9.24
C ASP A 21 -1.54 -2.47 8.27
N MET A 22 -2.17 -1.34 8.61
CA MET A 22 -3.14 -0.67 7.76
C MET A 22 -2.54 -0.14 6.45
N TRP A 23 -1.25 0.20 6.43
CA TRP A 23 -0.56 0.55 5.19
C TRP A 23 -0.53 -0.63 4.22
N ILE A 24 -0.23 -1.84 4.71
CA ILE A 24 -0.22 -3.05 3.87
C ILE A 24 -1.61 -3.30 3.30
N VAL A 25 -2.65 -3.23 4.13
CA VAL A 25 -4.04 -3.43 3.69
C VAL A 25 -4.43 -2.43 2.59
N ARG A 26 -4.07 -1.14 2.73
CA ARG A 26 -4.35 -0.13 1.70
C ARG A 26 -3.57 -0.41 0.41
N ARG A 27 -2.29 -0.76 0.50
CA ARG A 27 -1.48 -1.09 -0.68
C ARG A 27 -2.01 -2.31 -1.42
N MET A 28 -2.49 -3.33 -0.71
CA MET A 28 -3.13 -4.50 -1.33
C MET A 28 -4.40 -4.09 -2.10
N ARG A 29 -5.21 -3.19 -1.52
CA ARG A 29 -6.44 -2.71 -2.13
C ARG A 29 -6.21 -1.79 -3.33
N ASP A 30 -5.35 -0.79 -3.17
CA ASP A 30 -5.28 0.36 -4.07
C ASP A 30 -4.13 0.25 -5.07
N ASP A 31 -3.09 -0.51 -4.73
CA ASP A 31 -1.81 -0.43 -5.41
C ASP A 31 -1.29 -1.75 -6.01
N GLY A 32 -2.10 -2.81 -5.95
CA GLY A 32 -1.73 -4.14 -6.45
C GLY A 32 -0.59 -4.78 -5.67
N PHE A 33 -0.46 -4.45 -4.39
CA PHE A 33 0.57 -5.03 -3.53
C PHE A 33 0.39 -6.56 -3.41
N PRO A 34 1.49 -7.35 -3.35
CA PRO A 34 1.40 -8.81 -3.37
C PRO A 34 0.53 -9.37 -2.24
N GLU A 35 -0.24 -10.40 -2.57
CA GLU A 35 -1.05 -11.12 -1.59
C GLU A 35 -0.19 -11.99 -0.66
N PRO A 36 -0.56 -12.11 0.62
CA PRO A 36 0.14 -12.98 1.54
C PRO A 36 -0.17 -14.47 1.26
N VAL A 37 0.85 -15.29 1.48
CA VAL A 37 0.69 -16.72 1.73
C VAL A 37 0.46 -16.93 3.22
N TYR A 38 -0.53 -17.76 3.55
CA TYR A 38 -0.86 -18.07 4.94
C TYR A 38 -0.18 -19.36 5.37
N PHE A 39 0.61 -19.29 6.44
CA PHE A 39 1.04 -20.48 7.19
C PHE A 39 0.34 -20.45 8.54
N GLY A 40 -0.77 -21.19 8.64
CA GLY A 40 -1.72 -21.08 9.75
C GLY A 40 -2.38 -19.70 9.79
N ALA A 41 -2.48 -19.10 10.98
CA ALA A 41 -3.07 -17.78 11.17
C ALA A 41 -2.13 -16.61 10.78
N GLN A 42 -0.86 -16.90 10.46
CA GLN A 42 0.14 -15.88 10.17
C GLN A 42 0.27 -15.62 8.66
N ARG A 43 0.44 -14.33 8.32
CA ARG A 43 0.65 -13.86 6.95
C ARG A 43 2.14 -13.77 6.62
N PHE A 44 2.49 -14.26 5.44
CA PHE A 44 3.85 -14.24 4.91
C PHE A 44 3.85 -13.74 3.47
N TRP A 45 4.89 -13.02 3.08
CA TRP A 45 5.06 -12.54 1.72
C TRP A 45 6.33 -13.13 1.14
N ARG A 46 6.28 -13.56 -0.11
CA ARG A 46 7.49 -13.96 -0.83
C ARG A 46 8.28 -12.70 -1.16
N GLU A 47 9.56 -12.70 -0.80
CA GLU A 47 10.41 -11.54 -1.06
C GLU A 47 10.45 -11.18 -2.56
N ARG A 48 10.52 -12.19 -3.43
CA ARG A 48 10.57 -11.99 -4.89
C ARG A 48 9.35 -11.22 -5.41
N ASP A 49 8.17 -11.45 -4.82
CA ASP A 49 6.93 -10.83 -5.28
C ASP A 49 6.91 -9.35 -4.84
N LEU A 50 7.42 -9.05 -3.64
CA LEU A 50 7.63 -7.67 -3.17
C LEU A 50 8.61 -6.90 -4.07
N VAL A 51 9.75 -7.51 -4.39
CA VAL A 51 10.75 -6.91 -5.30
C VAL A 51 10.16 -6.65 -6.69
N THR A 52 9.32 -7.56 -7.18
CA THR A 52 8.67 -7.41 -8.48
C THR A 52 7.69 -6.23 -8.46
N TRP A 53 6.88 -6.13 -7.41
CA TRP A 53 5.95 -5.01 -7.24
C TRP A 53 6.68 -3.67 -7.10
N GLU A 54 7.78 -3.61 -6.33
CA GLU A 54 8.63 -2.41 -6.19
C GLU A 54 9.12 -1.90 -7.56
N LYS A 55 9.61 -2.81 -8.41
CA LYS A 55 10.06 -2.49 -9.77
C LYS A 55 8.93 -1.95 -10.66
N GLN A 56 7.69 -2.40 -10.44
CA GLN A 56 6.53 -1.90 -11.18
C GLN A 56 6.13 -0.49 -10.74
N GLN A 57 6.25 -0.17 -9.44
CA GLN A 57 5.93 1.17 -8.93
C GLN A 57 6.88 2.24 -9.47
N ILE A 58 8.16 1.93 -9.69
CA ILE A 58 9.12 2.87 -10.30
C ILE A 58 8.70 3.26 -11.73
N LYS A 59 8.08 2.33 -12.46
CA LYS A 59 7.69 2.53 -13.86
C LYS A 59 6.38 3.29 -14.05
N SER A 60 5.56 3.40 -13.01
CA SER A 60 4.21 3.95 -13.12
C SER A 60 4.04 5.12 -12.15
N PRO A 61 4.18 6.38 -12.61
CA PRO A 61 3.66 7.51 -11.86
C PRO A 61 2.14 7.34 -11.78
N LYS A 62 1.63 6.93 -10.62
CA LYS A 62 0.18 6.93 -10.38
C LYS A 62 -0.27 8.38 -10.36
N GLU A 63 -0.94 8.81 -11.43
CA GLU A 63 -1.71 10.04 -11.44
C GLU A 63 -2.71 9.97 -10.29
N ARG A 64 -2.46 10.74 -9.23
CA ARG A 64 -3.51 10.97 -8.23
C ARG A 64 -4.63 11.67 -9.00
N PRO A 65 -5.87 11.14 -9.00
CA PRO A 65 -6.97 11.82 -9.68
C PRO A 65 -7.03 13.22 -9.11
N ALA A 66 -6.95 14.23 -9.99
CA ALA A 66 -6.97 15.62 -9.60
C ALA A 66 -8.13 15.83 -8.63
N ARG A 67 -7.81 16.24 -7.40
CA ARG A 67 -8.81 16.43 -6.34
C ARG A 67 -9.84 17.42 -6.89
N ASP A 68 -11.05 16.95 -7.18
CA ASP A 68 -12.10 17.80 -7.75
C ASP A 68 -12.46 18.89 -6.72
N MET A 69 -11.85 20.06 -6.89
CA MET A 69 -12.00 21.20 -5.98
C MET A 69 -13.38 21.85 -6.08
N ARG A 70 -14.25 21.42 -7.01
CA ARG A 70 -15.61 21.98 -7.17
C ARG A 70 -16.50 21.73 -5.96
N ARG A 71 -16.21 20.73 -5.11
CA ARG A 71 -16.96 20.44 -3.87
C ARG A 71 -16.54 21.22 -2.63
N VAL A 72 -15.35 21.86 -2.62
CA VAL A 72 -14.80 22.47 -1.40
C VAL A 72 -15.34 23.90 -1.15
N ARG A 73 -15.86 24.58 -2.19
CA ARG A 73 -16.31 25.98 -2.10
C ARG A 73 -17.74 26.18 -1.55
N ALA A 74 -18.53 25.12 -1.37
CA ALA A 74 -19.92 25.24 -0.92
C ALA A 74 -20.11 25.33 0.61
N ALA A 75 -19.07 25.04 1.41
CA ALA A 75 -19.19 24.95 2.88
C ALA A 75 -18.93 26.26 3.65
N LYS A 76 -18.75 27.40 2.97
CA LYS A 76 -18.36 28.69 3.62
C LYS A 76 -19.44 29.77 3.62
N LYS A 77 -20.71 29.38 3.75
CA LYS A 77 -21.85 30.33 3.81
C LYS A 77 -22.88 29.96 4.88
N VAL A 78 -22.47 29.84 6.14
CA VAL A 78 -23.39 30.00 7.28
C VAL A 78 -22.60 30.72 8.40
N VAL A 79 -23.30 31.57 9.15
CA VAL A 79 -22.84 32.45 10.24
C VAL A 79 -22.52 33.88 9.79
N ARG A 80 -23.59 34.62 9.48
CA ARG A 80 -23.69 36.06 9.75
C ARG A 80 -25.11 36.35 10.24
N ALA A 81 -25.25 36.59 11.54
CA ALA A 81 -26.29 37.37 12.19
C ALA A 81 -25.74 37.76 13.57
#